data_AF-A0A6I6JX60-F1
#
_entry.id   AF-A0A6I6JX60-F1
#
_cell.length_a   1.000
_cell.length_b   1.000
_cell.length_c   1.000
_cell.angle_alpha   90.00
_cell.angle_beta   90.00
_cell.angle_gamma   90.00
#
_symmetry.space_group_name_H-M   'P 1'
#
loop_
_entity.id
_entity.type
_entity.pdbx_description
1 polymer ?
#
loop_
_entity_poly.entity_id
_entity_poly.type
_entity_poly.pdbx_seq_one_letter_code
_entity_poly.pdbx_strand_id
1 'polypeptide(L)' 'MSSFNTKKIRQNADLVNPMSKCPFGVPVSECPFIPFHEMNNERKQIEQIETLPQEKLDEMRKFHRACMKELMKTRKANFL' A
#
# COMPACT_ATOMS: atom_id res chain seq x y z
N MET A 1 -8.25 -21.90 -5.86
CA MET A 1 -7.31 -20.89 -5.30
C MET A 1 -7.18 -19.76 -6.30
N SER A 2 -7.45 -18.52 -5.87
CA SER A 2 -7.22 -17.30 -6.66
C SER A 2 -5.73 -17.18 -6.97
N SER A 3 -5.38 -16.98 -8.24
CA SER A 3 -4.00 -16.79 -8.70
C SER A 3 -3.58 -15.34 -8.46
N PHE A 4 -2.35 -15.11 -7.99
CA PHE A 4 -1.76 -13.77 -7.90
C PHE A 4 -1.11 -13.29 -9.20
N ASN A 5 -1.13 -14.12 -10.23
CA ASN A 5 -0.53 -13.81 -11.53
C ASN A 5 -1.53 -13.18 -12.51
N THR A 6 -2.56 -12.50 -12.01
CA THR A 6 -3.50 -11.74 -12.83
C THR A 6 -2.83 -10.54 -13.48
N LYS A 7 -3.46 -9.98 -14.51
CA LYS A 7 -2.97 -8.77 -15.18
C LYS A 7 -3.04 -7.56 -14.24
N LYS A 8 -4.12 -7.44 -13.45
CA LYS A 8 -4.38 -6.27 -12.61
C LYS A 8 -3.45 -6.20 -11.40
N ILE A 9 -3.15 -7.32 -10.74
CA ILE A 9 -2.09 -7.37 -9.71
C ILE A 9 -0.74 -6.99 -10.31
N ARG A 10 -0.37 -7.52 -11.48
CA ARG A 10 0.90 -7.16 -12.14
C ARG A 10 1.01 -5.66 -12.44
N GLN A 11 -0.07 -5.03 -12.88
CA GLN A 11 -0.11 -3.58 -13.15
C GLN A 11 -0.07 -2.72 -11.88
N ASN A 12 -0.46 -3.28 -10.74
CA ASN A 12 -0.53 -2.60 -9.45
C ASN A 12 0.43 -3.22 -8.43
N ALA A 13 1.53 -3.84 -8.89
CA ALA A 13 2.48 -4.55 -8.05
C ALA A 13 3.13 -3.64 -6.99
N ASP A 14 3.20 -2.33 -7.27
CA ASP A 14 3.69 -1.31 -6.35
C ASP A 14 2.81 -1.14 -5.10
N LEU A 15 1.55 -1.59 -5.16
CA LEU A 15 0.59 -1.55 -4.06
C LEU A 15 0.58 -2.82 -3.20
N VAL A 16 1.25 -3.89 -3.62
CA VAL A 16 1.28 -5.18 -2.89
C VAL A 16 1.86 -4.99 -1.49
N ASN A 17 3.05 -4.40 -1.39
CA ASN A 17 3.69 -4.19 -0.08
C ASN A 17 2.87 -3.26 0.84
N PRO A 18 2.42 -2.06 0.41
CA PRO A 18 1.62 -1.21 1.28
C PRO A 18 0.24 -1.80 1.61
N MET A 19 -0.32 -2.70 0.78
CA MET A 19 -1.52 -3.50 1.14
C MET A 19 -1.26 -4.46 2.29
N SER A 20 -0.08 -5.08 2.33
CA SER A 20 0.28 -6.03 3.38
C SER A 20 0.61 -5.33 4.70
N LYS A 21 1.45 -4.28 4.66
CA LYS A 21 1.91 -3.56 5.86
C LYS A 21 2.54 -2.20 5.51
N CYS A 22 2.68 -1.34 6.51
CA CYS A 22 3.48 -0.12 6.35
C CYS A 22 4.99 -0.44 6.30
N PRO A 23 5.74 -0.02 5.26
CA PRO A 23 7.17 -0.27 5.17
C PRO A 23 8.02 0.47 6.23
N PHE A 24 7.42 1.41 6.97
CA PHE A 24 8.08 2.22 8.01
C PHE A 24 7.62 1.85 9.43
N GLY A 25 6.91 0.74 9.59
CA GLY A 25 6.40 0.28 10.89
C GLY A 25 4.97 0.76 11.11
N VAL A 26 4.78 1.85 11.86
CA VAL A 26 3.44 2.33 12.23
C VAL A 26 2.89 3.25 11.12
N PRO A 27 1.73 2.96 10.52
CA PRO A 27 1.10 3.86 9.56
C PRO A 27 0.64 5.16 10.23
N VAL A 28 0.62 6.26 9.47
CA VAL A 28 -0.06 7.49 9.90
C VAL A 28 -1.55 7.25 10.05
N SER A 29 -2.23 7.99 10.92
CA SER A 29 -3.65 7.78 11.26
C SER A 29 -4.59 7.79 10.05
N GLU A 30 -4.28 8.58 9.03
CA GLU A 30 -5.09 8.71 7.80
C GLU A 30 -4.64 7.76 6.67
N CYS A 31 -3.78 6.78 6.96
CA CYS A 31 -3.27 5.88 5.94
C CYS A 31 -4.40 5.00 5.37
N PRO A 32 -4.69 5.06 4.05
CA PRO A 32 -5.81 4.34 3.45
C PRO A 32 -5.57 2.82 3.40
N PHE A 33 -4.38 2.35 3.80
CA PHE A 33 -4.04 0.93 3.82
C PHE A 33 -4.39 0.24 5.15
N ILE A 34 -4.66 1.00 6.22
CA ILE A 34 -4.97 0.46 7.56
C ILE A 34 -6.07 -0.61 7.54
N PRO A 35 -7.22 -0.41 6.86
CA PRO A 35 -8.28 -1.41 6.85
C PRO A 35 -7.83 -2.77 6.30
N PHE A 36 -6.85 -2.78 5.40
CA PHE A 36 -6.30 -4.02 4.84
C PHE A 36 -5.32 -4.66 5.83
N HIS A 37 -4.49 -3.88 6.53
CA HIS A 37 -3.56 -4.40 7.55
C HIS A 37 -4.30 -5.19 8.63
N GLU A 38 -5.49 -4.73 9.03
CA GLU A 38 -6.34 -5.38 10.04
C GLU A 38 -6.88 -6.75 9.62
N MET A 39 -6.87 -7.09 8.32
CA MET A 39 -7.31 -8.40 7.83
C MET A 39 -6.42 -9.55 8.29
N ASN A 40 -5.19 -9.26 8.76
CA ASN A 40 -4.21 -10.24 9.26
C ASN A 40 -4.01 -11.46 8.34
N ASN A 41 -4.17 -11.24 7.02
CA ASN A 41 -4.04 -12.27 6.01
C ASN A 41 -3.53 -11.63 4.72
N GLU A 42 -2.23 -11.75 4.49
CA GLU A 42 -1.54 -11.21 3.31
C GLU A 42 -2.20 -11.64 2.00
N ARG A 43 -2.73 -12.87 1.96
CA ARG A 43 -3.38 -13.36 0.76
C ARG A 43 -4.62 -12.53 0.42
N LYS A 44 -5.48 -12.34 1.42
CA LYS A 44 -6.74 -11.57 1.29
C LYS A 44 -6.50 -10.08 1.09
N GLN A 45 -5.41 -9.55 1.64
CA GLN A 45 -4.98 -8.16 1.45
C GLN A 45 -4.64 -7.90 -0.03
N ILE A 46 -3.80 -8.76 -0.61
CA ILE A 46 -3.41 -8.64 -2.03
C ILE A 46 -4.61 -8.85 -2.95
N GLU A 47 -5.52 -9.76 -2.61
CA GLU A 47 -6.77 -9.98 -3.37
C GLU A 47 -7.63 -8.70 -3.46
N GLN A 48 -7.49 -7.73 -2.55
CA GLN A 48 -8.23 -6.46 -2.66
C GLN A 48 -7.80 -5.62 -3.87
N ILE A 49 -6.60 -5.85 -4.42
CA ILE A 49 -6.18 -5.20 -5.67
C ILE A 49 -7.08 -5.62 -6.83
N GLU A 50 -7.61 -6.85 -6.82
CA GLU A 50 -8.55 -7.30 -7.85
C GLU A 50 -9.93 -6.67 -7.68
N THR A 51 -10.39 -6.49 -6.44
CA THR A 51 -11.75 -6.03 -6.12
C THR A 51 -11.91 -4.52 -6.22
N LEU A 52 -10.88 -3.74 -5.83
CA LEU A 52 -10.96 -2.29 -5.80
C LEU A 52 -11.01 -1.69 -7.21
N PRO A 53 -11.80 -0.62 -7.44
CA PRO A 53 -11.73 0.14 -8.68
C PRO A 53 -10.32 0.68 -8.95
N GLN A 54 -9.92 0.78 -10.21
CA GLN A 54 -8.58 1.26 -10.57
C GLN A 54 -8.33 2.70 -10.08
N GLU A 55 -9.35 3.57 -10.16
CA GLU A 55 -9.29 4.93 -9.62
C GLU A 55 -8.94 4.94 -8.13
N LYS A 56 -9.51 4.00 -7.35
CA LYS A 56 -9.21 3.88 -5.92
C LYS A 56 -7.76 3.47 -5.68
N LEU A 57 -7.25 2.51 -6.47
CA LEU A 57 -5.86 2.09 -6.42
C LEU A 57 -4.91 3.25 -6.77
N ASP A 58 -5.29 4.10 -7.73
CA ASP A 58 -4.51 5.27 -8.14
C ASP A 58 -4.48 6.35 -7.05
N GLU A 59 -5.60 6.60 -6.36
CA GLU A 59 -5.65 7.48 -5.17
C GLU A 59 -4.72 6.97 -4.06
N MET A 60 -4.82 5.69 -3.73
CA MET A 60 -4.01 5.05 -2.69
C MET A 60 -2.52 5.12 -3.03
N ARG A 61 -2.17 4.90 -4.31
CA ARG A 61 -0.82 5.07 -4.83
C ARG A 61 -0.32 6.50 -4.66
N LYS A 62 -1.14 7.49 -5.01
CA LYS A 62 -0.81 8.91 -4.88
C LYS A 62 -0.54 9.28 -3.42
N PHE A 63 -1.41 8.83 -2.50
CA PHE A 63 -1.21 9.00 -1.07
C PHE A 63 0.11 8.37 -0.61
N HIS A 64 0.34 7.09 -0.93
CA HIS A 64 1.54 6.36 -0.51
C HIS A 64 2.81 7.08 -1.00
N ARG A 65 2.85 7.50 -2.26
CA ARG A 65 3.99 8.25 -2.82
C ARG A 65 4.22 9.58 -2.13
N ALA A 66 3.16 10.31 -1.75
CA ALA A 66 3.28 11.56 -1.01
C ALA A 66 3.80 11.32 0.42
N CYS A 67 3.22 10.35 1.14
CA CYS A 67 3.65 9.95 2.48
C CYS A 67 5.14 9.55 2.49
N MET A 68 5.56 8.73 1.53
CA MET A 68 6.95 8.32 1.37
C MET A 68 7.91 9.50 1.14
N LYS A 69 7.51 10.48 0.32
CA LYS A 69 8.32 11.67 0.07
C LYS A 69 8.54 12.49 1.35
N GLU A 70 7.50 12.69 2.14
CA GLU A 70 7.63 13.43 3.40
C GLU A 70 8.47 12.66 4.41
N LEU A 71 8.26 11.35 4.58
CA LEU A 71 9.07 10.52 5.47
C LEU A 71 10.55 10.51 5.07
N MET A 72 10.86 10.47 3.77
CA MET A 72 12.24 10.55 3.29
C MET A 72 12.90 11.90 3.58
N LYS A 73 12.17 13.01 3.48
CA LYS A 73 12.68 14.34 3.87
C LYS A 73 12.98 14.40 5.36
N THR A 74 12.06 13.94 6.20
CA THR A 74 12.24 13.93 7.67
C THR A 74 13.39 13.03 8.08
N ARG A 75 13.53 11.83 7.48
CA ARG A 75 14.69 10.97 7.73
C ARG A 75 15.99 11.66 7.38
N LYS A 76 16.10 12.27 6.19
CA LYS A 76 17.30 13.02 5.80
C LYS A 76 17.64 14.16 6.76
N ALA A 77 16.63 14.88 7.26
CA ALA A 77 16.83 15.94 8.25
C ALA A 77 17.33 15.42 9.61
N ASN A 78 17.00 14.18 9.99
CA ASN A 78 17.46 13.57 11.24
C ASN A 78 18.84 12.88 11.14
N PHE A 79 19.42 12.81 9.94
CA PHE A 79 20.78 12.27 9.69
C PHE A 79 21.82 13.37 9.42
N LEU A 80 21.40 14.64 9.41
CA LEU A 80 22.25 15.84 9.29
C LEU A 80 22.27 16.58 10.62
#